data_AF-F6SQN7-F1
#
_entry.id   AF-F6SQN7-F1
#
_cell.length_a   1.000
_cell.length_b   1.000
_cell.length_c   1.000
_cell.angle_alpha   90.00
_cell.angle_beta   90.00
_cell.angle_gamma   90.00
#
_symmetry.space_group_name_H-M   'P 1'
#
loop_
_entity.id
_entity.type
_entity.pdbx_description
1 polymer ?
#
loop_
_entity_poly.entity_id
_entity_poly.type
_entity_poly.pdbx_seq_one_letter_code
_entity_poly.pdbx_strand_id
1 'polypeptide(L)'
;MDTKDDISASRAVLWSNDQSTLEEVEEKYGFPQILKMTTETSRMYDLPEEEPIMIYGRRNLTRTIAHTIEEGDYVMGRQLEISNEFFGSFKLSSELERNEVPLKTFSTVQEIASYFPAKVYVQDILTIRNEDNNGKPSTTVLLKGDELTLISRVNLQPQPTTASKPASRFVRPKQSNQQIPGLSFHSTRLNTSISLPLTCKGNFATRTPIESNVFERTREMPLEQIIECVNFPITVKVANNRSRSPKDEFTLRSGMHLKLI
;
A
#
# COMPACT_ATOMS: atom_id res chain seq x y z
N MET A 1 46.22 -20.83 -41.49
CA MET A 1 44.95 -20.43 -42.14
C MET A 1 43.86 -21.13 -41.38
N ASP A 2 43.36 -20.46 -40.34
CA ASP A 2 42.34 -20.97 -39.42
C ASP A 2 40.97 -20.96 -40.10
N THR A 3 40.39 -22.14 -40.22
CA THR A 3 38.97 -22.33 -40.53
C THR A 3 38.17 -22.01 -39.26
N LYS A 4 37.62 -20.79 -39.20
CA LYS A 4 36.54 -20.46 -38.28
C LYS A 4 35.32 -21.29 -38.66
N ASP A 5 34.94 -22.21 -37.78
CA ASP A 5 33.62 -22.83 -37.82
C ASP A 5 32.56 -21.74 -37.62
N ASP A 6 31.80 -21.49 -38.69
CA ASP A 6 30.57 -20.70 -38.65
C ASP A 6 29.53 -21.46 -37.81
N ILE A 7 29.44 -21.12 -36.53
CA ILE A 7 28.35 -21.53 -35.65
C ILE A 7 27.13 -20.65 -35.99
N SER A 8 26.58 -20.80 -37.18
CA SER A 8 25.34 -20.16 -37.64
C SER A 8 24.32 -21.20 -38.08
N ALA A 9 24.27 -22.34 -37.38
CA ALA A 9 23.15 -23.27 -37.42
C ALA A 9 22.14 -22.90 -36.33
N SER A 10 21.24 -21.95 -36.61
CA SER A 10 20.04 -21.72 -35.79
C SER A 10 19.12 -22.93 -35.90
N ARG A 11 19.35 -23.95 -35.04
CA ARG A 11 18.39 -25.04 -34.84
C ARG A 11 17.10 -24.43 -34.29
N ALA A 12 16.04 -24.40 -35.08
CA ALA A 12 14.70 -24.05 -34.61
C ALA A 12 14.32 -25.00 -33.46
N VAL A 13 14.01 -24.43 -32.29
CA VAL A 13 13.58 -25.20 -31.12
C VAL A 13 12.21 -25.81 -31.43
N LEU A 14 12.13 -27.13 -31.44
CA LEU A 14 10.86 -27.85 -31.58
C LEU A 14 10.18 -27.90 -30.21
N TRP A 15 9.04 -27.21 -30.08
CA TRP A 15 8.25 -27.15 -28.86
C TRP A 15 7.31 -28.35 -28.74
N SER A 16 7.13 -28.87 -27.51
CA SER A 16 6.07 -29.83 -27.23
C SER A 16 4.70 -29.14 -27.32
N ASN A 17 3.68 -29.88 -27.78
CA ASN A 17 2.29 -29.43 -27.71
C ASN A 17 1.66 -29.63 -26.32
N ASP A 18 2.39 -30.27 -25.41
CA ASP A 18 1.95 -30.54 -24.05
C ASP A 18 1.98 -29.24 -23.23
N GLN A 19 0.83 -28.92 -22.62
CA GLN A 19 0.70 -27.85 -21.65
C GLN A 19 0.67 -28.48 -20.25
N SER A 20 1.46 -27.93 -19.34
CA SER A 20 1.57 -28.43 -17.98
C SER A 20 1.79 -27.28 -17.02
N THR A 21 1.37 -27.46 -15.78
CA THR A 21 1.68 -26.50 -14.72
C THR A 21 3.17 -26.58 -14.35
N LEU A 22 3.69 -25.53 -13.70
CA LEU A 22 5.10 -25.51 -13.30
C LEU A 22 5.44 -26.62 -12.29
N GLU A 23 4.46 -27.03 -11.48
CA GLU A 23 4.59 -28.13 -10.51
C GLU A 23 4.77 -29.47 -11.22
N GLU A 24 3.95 -29.74 -12.24
CA GLU A 24 4.06 -30.95 -13.06
C GLU A 24 5.38 -30.99 -13.85
N VAL A 25 5.86 -29.85 -14.34
CA VAL A 25 7.15 -29.76 -15.03
C VAL A 25 8.31 -30.09 -14.10
N GLU A 26 8.28 -29.60 -12.85
CA GLU A 26 9.30 -29.91 -11.85
C GLU A 26 9.28 -31.40 -11.48
N GLU A 27 8.10 -31.96 -11.24
CA GLU A 27 7.94 -33.37 -10.87
C GLU A 27 8.42 -34.30 -11.98
N LYS A 28 8.10 -33.97 -13.23
CA LYS A 28 8.37 -34.83 -14.38
C LYS A 28 9.78 -34.66 -14.96
N TYR A 29 10.30 -33.43 -14.98
CA TYR A 29 11.53 -33.11 -15.69
C TYR A 29 12.62 -32.48 -14.81
N GLY A 30 12.28 -32.01 -13.60
CA GLY A 30 13.19 -31.24 -12.75
C GLY A 30 13.58 -29.90 -13.38
N PHE A 31 14.39 -29.10 -12.68
CA PHE A 31 14.94 -27.83 -13.19
C PHE A 31 16.47 -27.93 -13.36
N PRO A 32 17.10 -27.13 -14.26
CA PRO A 32 16.51 -26.06 -15.07
C PRO A 32 15.82 -26.53 -16.35
N GLN A 33 14.79 -25.79 -16.80
CA GLN A 33 14.06 -26.08 -18.05
C GLN A 33 13.83 -24.84 -18.90
N ILE A 34 13.83 -25.03 -20.22
CA ILE A 34 13.41 -24.01 -21.20
C ILE A 34 11.94 -24.27 -21.54
N LEU A 35 11.09 -23.29 -21.26
CA LEU A 35 9.64 -23.37 -21.46
C LEU A 35 9.16 -22.24 -22.38
N LYS A 36 8.03 -22.47 -23.05
CA LYS A 36 7.28 -21.42 -23.75
C LYS A 36 5.98 -21.17 -22.97
N MET A 37 5.68 -19.91 -22.69
CA MET A 37 4.41 -19.57 -22.03
C MET A 37 3.24 -19.84 -22.97
N THR A 38 2.11 -20.27 -22.41
CA THR A 38 0.88 -20.37 -23.20
C THR A 38 0.40 -18.97 -23.60
N THR A 39 -0.38 -18.88 -24.68
CA THR A 39 -1.00 -17.63 -25.13
C THR A 39 -1.85 -16.98 -24.03
N GLU A 40 -2.55 -17.79 -23.23
CA GLU A 40 -3.36 -17.27 -22.11
C GLU A 40 -2.48 -16.67 -21.01
N THR A 41 -1.41 -17.35 -20.63
CA THR A 41 -0.48 -16.85 -19.60
C THR A 41 0.29 -15.62 -20.09
N SER A 42 0.71 -15.59 -21.36
CA SER A 42 1.34 -14.41 -21.97
C SER A 42 0.40 -13.21 -21.98
N ARG A 43 -0.90 -13.38 -22.29
CA ARG A 43 -1.91 -12.31 -22.19
C ARG A 43 -2.20 -11.87 -20.77
N MET A 44 -2.19 -12.78 -19.81
CA MET A 44 -2.41 -12.45 -18.39
C MET A 44 -1.31 -11.53 -17.85
N TYR A 45 -0.07 -11.73 -18.29
CA TYR A 45 1.10 -10.96 -17.85
C TYR A 45 1.61 -9.92 -18.87
N ASP A 46 0.91 -9.76 -20.00
CA ASP A 46 1.29 -8.87 -21.12
C ASP A 46 2.75 -9.05 -21.59
N LEU A 47 3.17 -10.31 -21.67
CA LEU A 47 4.50 -10.71 -22.11
C LEU A 47 4.50 -11.02 -23.61
N PRO A 48 5.62 -10.81 -24.33
CA PRO A 48 5.72 -11.18 -25.74
C PRO A 48 5.39 -12.67 -25.95
N GLU A 49 4.44 -12.93 -26.84
CA GLU A 49 4.14 -14.29 -27.27
C GLU A 49 5.39 -14.88 -27.94
N GLU A 50 5.70 -16.15 -27.64
CA GLU A 50 6.77 -16.94 -28.25
C GLU A 50 8.21 -16.78 -27.72
N GLU A 51 8.45 -15.97 -26.69
CA GLU A 51 9.78 -15.90 -26.10
C GLU A 51 10.10 -17.14 -25.23
N PRO A 52 11.21 -17.87 -25.48
CA PRO A 52 11.64 -18.98 -24.64
C PRO A 52 12.12 -18.49 -23.28
N ILE A 53 11.64 -19.10 -22.21
CA ILE A 53 11.99 -18.73 -20.84
C ILE A 53 12.75 -19.87 -20.18
N MET A 54 13.93 -19.58 -19.64
CA MET A 54 14.67 -20.54 -18.82
C MET A 54 14.28 -20.40 -17.35
N ILE A 55 13.86 -21.49 -16.73
CA ILE A 55 13.44 -21.55 -15.32
C ILE A 55 14.35 -22.48 -14.55
N TYR A 56 14.97 -21.97 -13.49
CA TYR A 56 15.90 -22.74 -12.63
C TYR A 56 15.23 -23.28 -11.34
N GLY A 57 13.94 -23.07 -11.16
CA GLY A 57 13.21 -23.44 -9.93
C GLY A 57 11.81 -22.83 -9.87
N ARG A 58 10.91 -23.40 -9.03
CA ARG A 58 9.53 -22.89 -8.88
C ARG A 58 9.43 -21.41 -8.54
N ARG A 59 10.25 -20.93 -7.61
CA ARG A 59 10.28 -19.51 -7.20
C ARG A 59 10.90 -18.60 -8.27
N ASN A 60 11.55 -19.19 -9.27
CA ASN A 60 12.17 -18.46 -10.34
C ASN A 60 11.19 -18.08 -11.43
N LEU A 61 9.97 -18.64 -11.54
CA LEU A 61 9.02 -18.11 -12.53
C LEU A 61 8.61 -16.66 -12.22
N THR A 62 8.31 -16.34 -10.95
CA THR A 62 8.06 -14.95 -10.53
C THR A 62 9.29 -14.07 -10.74
N ARG A 63 10.49 -14.62 -10.49
CA ARG A 63 11.76 -13.93 -10.72
C ARG A 63 12.05 -13.76 -12.21
N THR A 64 11.72 -14.71 -13.07
CA THR A 64 12.03 -14.74 -14.50
C THR A 64 11.02 -13.93 -15.29
N ILE A 65 9.72 -13.96 -14.95
CA ILE A 65 8.75 -12.95 -15.43
C ILE A 65 9.22 -11.53 -15.05
N ALA A 66 9.85 -11.39 -13.87
CA ALA A 66 10.50 -10.14 -13.48
C ALA A 66 11.89 -9.94 -14.14
N HIS A 67 12.62 -10.97 -14.56
CA HIS A 67 13.97 -10.90 -15.14
C HIS A 67 13.95 -10.71 -16.66
N THR A 68 12.83 -11.00 -17.33
CA THR A 68 12.53 -10.43 -18.65
C THR A 68 12.35 -8.91 -18.56
N ILE A 69 12.28 -8.35 -17.34
CA ILE A 69 12.35 -6.94 -17.00
C ILE A 69 13.67 -6.67 -16.22
N GLU A 70 14.81 -6.86 -16.91
CA GLU A 70 16.20 -6.50 -16.53
C GLU A 70 16.83 -7.18 -15.28
N GLU A 71 18.10 -7.56 -15.44
CA GLU A 71 18.91 -8.36 -14.52
C GLU A 71 19.30 -7.63 -13.22
N GLY A 72 19.22 -8.30 -12.06
CA GLY A 72 19.94 -7.87 -10.83
C GLY A 72 19.28 -8.19 -9.49
N ASP A 73 20.08 -8.63 -8.52
CA ASP A 73 19.69 -9.07 -7.18
C ASP A 73 19.17 -7.93 -6.26
N TYR A 74 17.84 -7.82 -6.13
CA TYR A 74 16.99 -7.55 -4.96
C TYR A 74 15.61 -7.30 -5.56
N VAL A 75 14.53 -7.87 -5.02
CA VAL A 75 13.19 -7.82 -5.64
C VAL A 75 12.59 -6.42 -5.54
N MET A 76 13.06 -5.54 -6.41
CA MET A 76 12.54 -4.25 -6.85
C MET A 76 12.93 -4.19 -8.31
N GLY A 77 11.98 -4.10 -9.24
CA GLY A 77 12.33 -3.87 -10.65
C GLY A 77 13.19 -2.61 -10.79
N ARG A 78 13.72 -2.34 -12.00
CA ARG A 78 14.48 -1.12 -12.30
C ARG A 78 13.84 0.09 -11.60
N GLN A 79 14.62 0.81 -10.79
CA GLN A 79 14.15 2.06 -10.22
C GLN A 79 13.93 3.04 -11.37
N LEU A 80 12.67 3.38 -11.62
CA LEU A 80 12.28 4.34 -12.64
C LEU A 80 12.01 5.67 -11.93
N GLU A 81 12.68 6.73 -12.35
CA GLU A 81 12.29 8.07 -11.97
C GLU A 81 11.12 8.49 -12.87
N ILE A 82 9.92 8.53 -12.31
CA ILE A 82 8.74 9.04 -13.01
C ILE A 82 8.67 10.54 -12.73
N SER A 83 8.75 11.35 -13.79
CA SER A 83 8.59 12.79 -13.67
C SER A 83 7.20 13.12 -13.11
N ASN A 84 7.12 14.15 -12.25
CA ASN A 84 5.83 14.71 -11.83
C ASN A 84 5.01 15.22 -13.04
N GLU A 85 5.66 15.51 -14.17
CA GLU A 85 5.01 15.90 -15.43
C GLU A 85 4.48 14.68 -16.24
N PHE A 86 4.46 13.48 -15.67
CA PHE A 86 3.96 12.28 -16.36
C PHE A 86 2.44 12.39 -16.62
N PHE A 87 2.06 12.50 -17.89
CA PHE A 87 0.67 12.67 -18.33
C PHE A 87 -0.16 11.37 -18.39
N GLY A 88 0.32 10.27 -17.80
CA GLY A 88 -0.42 9.01 -17.75
C GLY A 88 -1.26 8.84 -16.49
N SER A 89 -1.93 7.69 -16.41
CA SER A 89 -2.74 7.29 -15.27
C SER A 89 -2.32 5.91 -14.77
N PHE A 90 -2.52 5.69 -13.48
CA PHE A 90 -2.33 4.40 -12.82
C PHE A 90 -3.60 3.95 -12.13
N LYS A 91 -3.69 2.65 -11.89
CA LYS A 91 -4.76 1.99 -11.14
C LYS A 91 -4.13 1.29 -9.95
N LEU A 92 -4.72 1.41 -8.77
CA LEU A 92 -4.20 0.72 -7.59
C LEU A 92 -4.36 -0.79 -7.76
N SER A 93 -3.28 -1.56 -7.52
CA SER A 93 -3.28 -3.01 -7.66
C SER A 93 -3.27 -3.68 -6.30
N SER A 94 -4.35 -4.38 -5.97
CA SER A 94 -4.46 -5.19 -4.75
C SER A 94 -3.82 -6.57 -4.86
N GLU A 95 -3.41 -6.98 -6.05
CA GLU A 95 -2.92 -8.34 -6.34
C GLU A 95 -1.50 -8.59 -5.82
N LEU A 96 -0.72 -7.52 -5.70
CA LEU A 96 0.70 -7.56 -5.34
C LEU A 96 1.01 -6.83 -4.01
N GLU A 97 -0.01 -6.27 -3.35
CA GLU A 97 0.13 -5.67 -2.03
C GLU A 97 0.61 -6.75 -1.04
N ARG A 98 1.86 -6.62 -0.58
CA ARG A 98 2.24 -7.25 0.69
C ARG A 98 1.42 -6.54 1.76
N ASN A 99 0.41 -7.24 2.29
CA ASN A 99 -0.45 -6.76 3.36
C ASN A 99 0.38 -6.41 4.62
N GLU A 100 0.97 -5.22 4.66
CA GLU A 100 1.71 -4.76 5.85
C GLU A 100 0.75 -4.27 6.94
N VAL A 101 -0.40 -3.70 6.55
CA VAL A 101 -1.46 -3.29 7.48
C VAL A 101 -2.83 -3.81 7.02
N PRO A 102 -3.50 -4.68 7.81
CA PRO A 102 -4.85 -5.13 7.50
C PRO A 102 -5.82 -3.95 7.55
N LEU A 103 -6.76 -3.90 6.60
CA LEU A 103 -7.83 -2.92 6.63
C LEU A 103 -8.69 -3.15 7.89
N LYS A 104 -8.69 -2.17 8.78
CA LYS A 104 -9.54 -2.12 9.97
C LYS A 104 -10.25 -0.78 9.99
N THR A 105 -11.56 -0.80 10.11
CA THR A 105 -12.40 0.38 10.27
C THR A 105 -12.79 0.56 11.73
N PHE A 106 -12.99 1.82 12.12
CA PHE A 106 -13.39 2.23 13.46
C PHE A 106 -14.50 3.26 13.34
N SER A 107 -15.53 3.12 14.18
CA SER A 107 -16.66 4.05 14.28
C SER A 107 -16.51 5.05 15.44
N THR A 108 -15.58 4.78 16.35
CA THR A 108 -15.31 5.59 17.54
C THR A 108 -13.82 5.63 17.88
N VAL A 109 -13.40 6.70 18.55
CA VAL A 109 -12.03 6.83 19.08
C VAL A 109 -11.73 5.79 20.15
N GLN A 110 -12.75 5.28 20.85
CA GLN A 110 -12.60 4.16 21.79
C GLN A 110 -12.15 2.85 21.12
N GLU A 111 -12.69 2.53 19.94
CA GLU A 111 -12.24 1.36 19.18
C GLU A 111 -10.78 1.52 18.73
N ILE A 112 -10.39 2.73 18.29
CA ILE A 112 -9.00 3.06 17.95
C ILE A 112 -8.11 2.90 19.18
N ALA A 113 -8.55 3.34 20.36
CA ALA A 113 -7.77 3.22 21.59
C ALA A 113 -7.53 1.75 21.98
N SER A 114 -8.49 0.89 21.68
CA SER A 114 -8.46 -0.54 21.96
C SER A 114 -7.52 -1.29 21.01
N TYR A 115 -7.53 -0.95 19.71
CA TYR A 115 -6.65 -1.55 18.70
C TYR A 115 -5.24 -0.93 18.67
N PHE A 116 -5.15 0.36 19.00
CA PHE A 116 -3.94 1.18 19.11
C PHE A 116 -3.02 1.14 17.87
N PRO A 117 -3.53 1.50 16.67
CA PRO A 117 -2.72 1.56 15.45
C PRO A 117 -1.76 2.76 15.49
N ALA A 118 -0.63 2.69 14.78
CA ALA A 118 0.30 3.81 14.68
C ALA A 118 -0.31 5.05 13.99
N LYS A 119 -1.18 4.82 13.01
CA LYS A 119 -1.86 5.86 12.22
C LYS A 119 -3.26 5.43 11.81
N VAL A 120 -4.14 6.40 11.63
CA VAL A 120 -5.49 6.22 11.08
C VAL A 120 -5.83 7.33 10.10
N TYR A 121 -6.73 7.04 9.16
CA TYR A 121 -7.22 7.99 8.16
C TYR A 121 -8.70 8.25 8.38
N VAL A 122 -9.07 9.52 8.30
CA VAL A 122 -10.45 9.98 8.39
C VAL A 122 -11.18 9.60 7.08
N GLN A 123 -12.27 8.84 7.19
CA GLN A 123 -13.03 8.35 6.04
C GLN A 123 -14.13 9.30 5.58
N ASP A 124 -14.59 10.18 6.48
CA ASP A 124 -15.65 11.16 6.23
C ASP A 124 -15.34 12.49 6.93
N ILE A 125 -15.90 13.60 6.44
CA ILE A 125 -15.70 14.92 7.06
C ILE A 125 -16.22 14.89 8.50
N LEU A 126 -15.35 15.24 9.45
CA LEU A 126 -15.66 15.25 10.86
C LEU A 126 -15.50 16.65 11.44
N THR A 127 -16.56 17.16 12.06
CA THR A 127 -16.53 18.44 12.79
C THR A 127 -16.49 18.18 14.29
N ILE A 128 -15.38 18.52 14.91
CA ILE A 128 -15.15 18.34 16.35
C ILE A 128 -15.28 19.71 17.03
N ARG A 129 -16.08 19.76 18.08
CA ARG A 129 -16.20 20.93 18.95
C ARG A 129 -15.43 20.63 20.23
N ASN A 130 -14.35 21.37 20.44
CA ASN A 130 -13.50 21.30 21.62
C ASN A 130 -13.53 22.63 22.37
N GLU A 131 -13.08 22.64 23.61
CA GLU A 131 -12.73 23.86 24.32
C GLU A 131 -11.22 24.06 24.20
N ASP A 132 -10.78 25.27 23.84
CA ASP A 132 -9.36 25.61 23.83
C ASP A 132 -8.81 25.75 25.26
N ASN A 133 -7.48 25.94 25.39
CA ASN A 133 -6.82 26.11 26.69
C ASN A 133 -7.35 27.32 27.50
N ASN A 134 -8.11 28.21 26.86
CA ASN A 134 -8.73 29.38 27.47
C ASN A 134 -10.23 29.19 27.74
N GLY A 135 -10.78 27.99 27.54
CA GLY A 135 -12.19 27.66 27.73
C GLY A 135 -13.12 28.22 26.65
N LYS A 136 -12.59 28.69 25.51
CA LYS A 136 -13.41 29.12 24.37
C LYS A 136 -13.73 27.93 23.47
N PRO A 137 -14.94 27.88 22.89
CA PRO A 137 -15.28 26.85 21.92
C PRO A 137 -14.41 27.00 20.67
N SER A 138 -13.61 25.99 20.40
CA SER A 138 -12.83 25.81 19.18
C SER A 138 -13.46 24.72 18.34
N THR A 139 -13.61 24.97 17.04
CA THR A 139 -14.12 23.97 16.09
C THR A 139 -13.00 23.52 15.18
N THR A 140 -12.68 22.22 15.24
CA THR A 140 -11.69 21.59 14.35
C THR A 140 -12.42 20.76 13.31
N VAL A 141 -12.12 21.00 12.04
CA VAL A 141 -12.69 20.22 10.93
C VAL A 141 -11.61 19.32 10.36
N LEU A 142 -11.85 18.01 10.43
CA LEU A 142 -11.07 16.99 9.75
C LEU A 142 -11.74 16.62 8.45
N LEU A 143 -10.95 16.52 7.39
CA LEU A 143 -11.41 16.20 6.05
C LEU A 143 -11.26 14.71 5.78
N LYS A 144 -12.06 14.20 4.84
CA LYS A 144 -11.86 12.84 4.30
C LYS A 144 -10.44 12.76 3.70
N GLY A 145 -9.69 11.74 4.12
CA GLY A 145 -8.29 11.53 3.73
C GLY A 145 -7.27 12.00 4.78
N ASP A 146 -7.69 12.75 5.79
CA ASP A 146 -6.75 13.26 6.80
C ASP A 146 -6.02 12.13 7.52
N GLU A 147 -4.70 12.18 7.50
CA GLU A 147 -3.83 11.31 8.27
C GLU A 147 -3.71 11.82 9.71
N LEU A 148 -3.99 10.92 10.65
CA LEU A 148 -3.85 11.13 12.08
C LEU A 148 -2.86 10.10 12.64
N THR A 149 -1.67 10.57 13.01
CA THR A 149 -0.66 9.75 13.67
C THR A 149 -0.95 9.70 15.16
N LEU A 150 -1.02 8.50 15.74
CA LEU A 150 -1.35 8.33 17.15
C LEU A 150 -0.12 8.62 18.02
N ILE A 151 -0.21 9.64 18.88
CA ILE A 151 0.89 10.06 19.75
C ILE A 151 0.81 9.31 21.08
N SER A 152 -0.33 9.41 21.76
CA SER A 152 -0.49 8.86 23.10
C SER A 152 -1.95 8.74 23.53
N ARG A 153 -2.15 7.95 24.57
CA ARG A 153 -3.37 7.95 25.37
C ARG A 153 -3.35 9.15 26.30
N VAL A 154 -4.39 9.98 26.26
CA VAL A 154 -4.55 11.11 27.17
C VAL A 154 -5.45 10.67 28.32
N ASN A 155 -4.94 10.73 29.55
CA ASN A 155 -5.70 10.51 30.80
C ASN A 155 -6.34 9.14 31.00
N LEU A 156 -5.84 8.08 30.36
CA LEU A 156 -6.20 6.71 30.74
C LEU A 156 -5.41 6.31 32.01
N GLN A 157 -5.93 6.67 33.19
CA GLN A 157 -5.45 6.05 34.42
C GLN A 157 -5.76 4.54 34.37
N PRO A 158 -4.78 3.65 34.66
CA PRO A 158 -5.07 2.23 34.82
C PRO A 158 -6.05 2.08 36.00
N GLN A 159 -7.24 1.51 35.76
CA GLN A 159 -8.14 1.15 36.86
C GLN A 159 -7.44 0.07 37.72
N PRO A 160 -7.22 0.30 39.02
CA PRO A 160 -6.86 -0.78 39.92
C PRO A 160 -8.05 -1.71 40.09
N THR A 161 -7.84 -2.99 39.79
CA THR A 161 -8.76 -4.08 40.05
C THR A 161 -8.97 -4.27 41.56
N THR A 162 -10.22 -4.20 41.98
CA THR A 162 -10.84 -4.80 43.19
C THR A 162 -10.13 -4.69 44.55
N ALA A 163 -10.90 -4.14 45.50
CA ALA A 163 -10.90 -4.38 46.95
C ALA A 163 -9.95 -3.54 47.82
N SER A 164 -10.47 -2.45 48.38
CA SER A 164 -10.73 -2.28 49.84
C SER A 164 -10.86 -0.80 50.22
N LYS A 165 -11.78 -0.50 51.14
CA LYS A 165 -11.93 0.76 51.90
C LYS A 165 -11.77 0.41 53.39
N PRO A 166 -11.63 1.35 54.34
CA PRO A 166 -11.66 2.83 54.22
C PRO A 166 -10.57 3.57 55.06
N ALA A 167 -10.40 4.89 54.86
CA ALA A 167 -10.23 5.87 55.95
C ALA A 167 -10.22 7.33 55.44
N SER A 168 -10.76 8.19 56.29
CA SER A 168 -11.02 9.62 56.15
C SER A 168 -9.78 10.51 55.91
N ARG A 169 -9.94 11.56 55.11
CA ARG A 169 -9.66 12.97 55.51
C ARG A 169 -10.16 13.96 54.44
N PHE A 170 -10.76 15.04 54.93
CA PHE A 170 -11.22 16.20 54.18
C PHE A 170 -10.11 16.79 53.30
N VAL A 171 -10.24 16.62 52.00
CA VAL A 171 -9.63 17.51 51.00
C VAL A 171 -10.75 17.79 50.00
N ARG A 172 -11.23 19.03 49.92
CA ARG A 172 -12.04 19.44 48.75
C ARG A 172 -11.15 19.19 47.54
N PRO A 173 -11.51 18.33 46.58
CA PRO A 173 -10.80 18.35 45.32
C PRO A 173 -11.10 19.74 44.75
N LYS A 174 -10.06 20.58 44.64
CA LYS A 174 -10.07 21.67 43.68
C LYS A 174 -10.62 21.06 42.40
N GLN A 175 -11.63 21.69 41.79
CA GLN A 175 -12.11 21.35 40.46
C GLN A 175 -10.92 21.49 39.49
N SER A 176 -10.07 20.48 39.40
CA SER A 176 -9.18 20.29 38.28
C SER A 176 -10.10 19.90 37.15
N ASN A 177 -10.19 20.73 36.11
CA ASN A 177 -10.80 20.41 34.82
C ASN A 177 -10.75 18.90 34.59
N GLN A 178 -11.91 18.23 34.63
CA GLN A 178 -12.01 16.81 34.34
C GLN A 178 -11.54 16.63 32.89
N GLN A 179 -10.25 16.37 32.70
CA GLN A 179 -9.72 16.16 31.37
C GLN A 179 -10.32 14.86 30.85
N ILE A 180 -11.14 14.99 29.82
CA ILE A 180 -11.90 13.90 29.23
C ILE A 180 -10.89 12.86 28.69
N PRO A 181 -11.03 11.57 29.03
CA PRO A 181 -10.15 10.54 28.48
C PRO A 181 -10.25 10.53 26.96
N GLY A 182 -9.11 10.44 26.29
CA GLY A 182 -9.04 10.60 24.85
C GLY A 182 -7.74 10.09 24.26
N LEU A 183 -7.60 10.26 22.95
CA LEU A 183 -6.38 10.00 22.21
C LEU A 183 -5.82 11.32 21.69
N SER A 184 -4.50 11.47 21.77
CA SER A 184 -3.77 12.56 21.14
C SER A 184 -3.27 12.09 19.80
N PHE A 185 -3.63 12.82 18.75
CA PHE A 185 -3.21 12.59 17.39
C PHE A 185 -2.36 13.76 16.90
N HIS A 186 -1.40 13.51 16.02
CA HIS A 186 -0.81 14.53 15.17
C HIS A 186 -1.53 14.51 13.82
N SER A 187 -2.13 15.62 13.42
CA SER A 187 -2.70 15.77 12.09
C SER A 187 -1.63 16.26 11.12
N THR A 188 -1.33 15.45 10.10
CA THR A 188 -0.33 15.79 9.08
C THR A 188 -0.75 17.04 8.30
N ARG A 189 -2.02 17.11 7.85
CA ARG A 189 -2.55 18.26 7.09
C ARG A 189 -2.58 19.56 7.89
N LEU A 190 -3.04 19.50 9.14
CA LEU A 190 -3.14 20.68 10.00
C LEU A 190 -1.81 21.00 10.71
N ASN A 191 -0.81 20.13 10.57
CA ASN A 191 0.50 20.20 11.23
C ASN A 191 0.41 20.53 12.74
N THR A 192 -0.59 19.96 13.41
CA THR A 192 -0.89 20.25 14.82
C THR A 192 -1.39 19.02 15.54
N SER A 193 -1.19 18.99 16.86
CA SER A 193 -1.72 17.92 17.70
C SER A 193 -3.18 18.20 18.08
N ILE A 194 -4.02 17.19 17.94
CA ILE A 194 -5.46 17.23 18.18
C ILE A 194 -5.79 16.17 19.21
N SER A 195 -6.49 16.56 20.27
CA SER A 195 -7.02 15.62 21.26
C SER A 195 -8.47 15.30 20.92
N LEU A 196 -8.77 14.01 20.76
CA LEU A 196 -10.13 13.52 20.52
C LEU A 196 -10.61 12.71 21.73
N PRO A 197 -11.76 13.06 22.33
CA PRO A 197 -12.39 12.24 23.37
C PRO A 197 -12.66 10.82 22.91
N LEU A 198 -12.61 9.82 23.81
CA LEU A 198 -12.97 8.44 23.46
C LEU A 198 -14.42 8.32 22.96
N THR A 199 -15.30 9.22 23.40
CA THR A 199 -16.71 9.31 22.97
C THR A 199 -16.90 9.90 21.58
N CYS A 200 -15.84 10.43 20.96
CA CYS A 200 -15.90 10.98 19.62
C CYS A 200 -16.25 9.87 18.61
N LYS A 201 -17.32 10.11 17.85
CA LYS A 201 -17.77 9.24 16.76
C LYS A 201 -17.26 9.79 15.44
N GLY A 202 -16.85 8.89 14.56
CA GLY A 202 -16.37 9.23 13.23
C GLY A 202 -15.94 7.96 12.51
N ASN A 203 -15.90 8.00 11.19
CA ASN A 203 -15.43 6.87 10.39
C ASN A 203 -13.93 7.01 10.19
N PHE A 204 -13.16 6.08 10.74
CA PHE A 204 -11.70 6.01 10.63
C PHE A 204 -11.29 4.66 10.06
N ALA A 205 -10.14 4.58 9.41
CA ALA A 205 -9.55 3.30 9.00
C ALA A 205 -8.03 3.31 9.07
N THR A 206 -7.43 2.11 9.09
CA THR A 206 -5.98 1.94 8.99
C THR A 206 -5.40 2.20 7.59
N ARG A 207 -6.27 2.40 6.59
CA ARG A 207 -5.93 2.69 5.19
C ARG A 207 -6.63 3.97 4.72
N THR A 208 -6.11 4.63 3.69
CA THR A 208 -6.76 5.84 3.15
C THR A 208 -8.16 5.52 2.61
N PRO A 209 -9.04 6.51 2.44
CA PRO A 209 -10.37 6.28 1.88
C PRO A 209 -10.35 5.69 0.47
N ILE A 210 -9.32 6.03 -0.32
CA ILE A 210 -9.12 5.46 -1.65
C ILE A 210 -8.77 3.98 -1.54
N GLU A 211 -7.83 3.62 -0.66
CA GLU A 211 -7.41 2.23 -0.44
C GLU A 211 -8.53 1.34 0.13
N SER A 212 -9.46 1.93 0.91
CA SER A 212 -10.60 1.19 1.46
C SER A 212 -11.73 1.00 0.43
N ASN A 213 -11.90 1.94 -0.50
CA ASN A 213 -12.97 1.94 -1.48
C ASN A 213 -12.60 1.13 -2.74
N VAL A 214 -13.31 0.02 -2.97
CA VAL A 214 -13.09 -0.85 -4.15
C VAL A 214 -13.23 -0.08 -5.47
N PHE A 215 -14.24 0.78 -5.58
CA PHE A 215 -14.48 1.56 -6.79
C PHE A 215 -13.34 2.55 -7.05
N GLU A 216 -12.92 3.29 -6.02
CA GLU A 216 -11.81 4.24 -6.12
C GLU A 216 -10.47 3.53 -6.42
N ARG A 217 -10.22 2.33 -5.86
CA ARG A 217 -9.07 1.49 -6.23
C ARG A 217 -9.08 1.07 -7.69
N THR A 218 -10.26 0.79 -8.24
CA THR A 218 -10.39 0.36 -9.63
C THR A 218 -10.34 1.51 -10.64
N ARG A 219 -10.43 2.75 -10.16
CA ARG A 219 -10.40 3.96 -10.97
C ARG A 219 -8.97 4.27 -11.43
N GLU A 220 -8.86 4.79 -12.64
CA GLU A 220 -7.60 5.36 -13.13
C GLU A 220 -7.37 6.75 -12.52
N MET A 221 -6.16 7.00 -12.02
CA MET A 221 -5.78 8.25 -11.39
C MET A 221 -4.41 8.74 -11.89
N PRO A 222 -4.20 10.06 -12.06
CA PRO A 222 -2.87 10.61 -12.35
C PRO A 222 -1.94 10.43 -11.14
N LEU A 223 -0.63 10.56 -11.38
CA LEU A 223 0.40 10.41 -10.35
C LEU A 223 0.18 11.35 -9.15
N GLU A 224 -0.17 12.60 -9.42
CA GLU A 224 -0.40 13.66 -8.43
C GLU A 224 -1.46 13.25 -7.40
N GLN A 225 -2.60 12.72 -7.87
CA GLN A 225 -3.68 12.27 -7.00
C GLN A 225 -3.30 11.05 -6.16
N ILE A 226 -2.45 10.16 -6.71
CA ILE A 226 -1.93 9.01 -5.96
C ILE A 226 -1.03 9.53 -4.83
N ILE A 227 -0.12 10.46 -5.13
CA ILE A 227 0.78 11.05 -4.12
C ILE A 227 0.01 11.72 -2.98
N GLU A 228 -1.08 12.41 -3.30
CA GLU A 228 -1.85 13.16 -2.31
C GLU A 228 -2.76 12.30 -1.43
N CYS A 229 -3.27 11.17 -1.94
CA CYS A 229 -4.41 10.48 -1.31
C CYS A 229 -4.15 9.00 -0.99
N VAL A 230 -2.96 8.48 -1.25
CA VAL A 230 -2.58 7.08 -1.08
C VAL A 230 -1.30 6.99 -0.26
N ASN A 231 -1.15 5.93 0.52
CA ASN A 231 0.07 5.70 1.29
C ASN A 231 1.10 4.93 0.47
N PHE A 232 2.34 5.35 0.55
CA PHE A 232 3.47 4.57 0.06
C PHE A 232 4.03 3.65 1.15
N PRO A 233 4.63 2.51 0.76
CA PRO A 233 4.75 2.01 -0.62
C PRO A 233 3.45 1.38 -1.13
N ILE A 234 3.13 1.58 -2.41
CA ILE A 234 1.95 0.96 -3.03
C ILE A 234 2.25 0.33 -4.38
N THR A 235 1.50 -0.72 -4.73
CA THR A 235 1.55 -1.32 -6.06
C THR A 235 0.45 -0.76 -6.95
N VAL A 236 0.85 -0.35 -8.14
CA VAL A 236 -0.05 0.22 -9.15
C VAL A 236 0.14 -0.50 -10.47
N LYS A 237 -0.88 -0.42 -11.33
CA LYS A 237 -0.84 -0.83 -12.72
C LYS A 237 -0.92 0.42 -13.59
N VAL A 238 -0.02 0.57 -14.54
CA VAL A 238 -0.08 1.65 -15.54
C VAL A 238 -1.34 1.42 -16.38
N ALA A 239 -2.28 2.35 -16.32
CA ALA A 239 -3.56 2.22 -17.02
C ALA A 239 -3.45 2.80 -18.43
N ASN A 240 -2.94 4.02 -18.55
CA ASN A 240 -2.73 4.67 -19.83
C ASN A 240 -1.43 5.49 -19.81
N ASN A 241 -0.67 5.41 -20.90
CA ASN A 241 0.41 6.35 -21.16
C ASN A 241 -0.04 7.31 -22.26
N ARG A 242 -0.47 8.51 -21.87
CA ARG A 242 -0.99 9.51 -22.81
C ARG A 242 0.09 10.39 -23.44
N SER A 243 1.36 10.26 -23.06
CA SER A 243 2.44 11.08 -23.60
C SER A 243 3.79 10.39 -23.46
N ARG A 244 4.52 10.23 -24.57
CA ARG A 244 5.99 10.05 -24.51
C ARG A 244 6.59 11.44 -24.30
N SER A 245 6.79 11.85 -23.05
CA SER A 245 7.60 13.05 -22.83
C SER A 245 9.01 12.76 -23.36
N PRO A 246 9.66 13.68 -24.08
CA PRO A 246 11.05 13.51 -24.48
C PRO A 246 12.02 13.47 -23.29
N LYS A 247 11.53 13.79 -22.07
CA LYS A 247 12.27 13.63 -20.80
C LYS A 247 12.07 12.26 -20.14
N ASP A 248 11.14 11.45 -20.63
CA ASP A 248 10.90 10.12 -20.07
C ASP A 248 12.05 9.22 -20.50
N GLU A 249 12.97 8.93 -19.58
CA GLU A 249 14.04 7.95 -19.79
C GLU A 249 13.46 6.55 -20.05
N PHE A 250 12.22 6.30 -19.60
CA PHE A 250 11.53 5.01 -19.67
C PHE A 250 10.15 5.10 -20.31
N THR A 251 9.88 4.19 -21.25
CA THR A 251 8.55 4.03 -21.82
C THR A 251 7.69 3.16 -20.92
N LEU A 252 6.87 3.78 -20.07
CA LEU A 252 5.82 3.10 -19.32
C LEU A 252 4.73 2.59 -20.26
N ARG A 253 4.53 1.27 -20.33
CA ARG A 253 3.46 0.65 -21.13
C ARG A 253 2.22 0.44 -20.27
N SER A 254 1.04 0.61 -20.88
CA SER A 254 -0.21 0.17 -20.25
C SER A 254 -0.09 -1.31 -19.87
N GLY A 255 -0.59 -1.69 -18.70
CA GLY A 255 -0.46 -3.05 -18.20
C GLY A 255 0.68 -3.27 -17.20
N MET A 256 1.74 -2.46 -17.25
CA MET A 256 2.90 -2.61 -16.39
C MET A 256 2.53 -2.45 -14.90
N HIS A 257 3.03 -3.35 -14.06
CA HIS A 257 2.92 -3.23 -12.61
C HIS A 257 4.16 -2.55 -12.03
N LEU A 258 3.94 -1.53 -11.22
CA LEU A 258 4.99 -0.74 -10.59
C LEU A 258 4.76 -0.72 -9.08
N LYS A 259 5.84 -0.78 -8.31
CA LYS A 259 5.81 -0.45 -6.89
C LYS A 259 6.33 0.96 -6.72
N LEU A 260 5.45 1.87 -6.33
CA LEU A 260 5.80 3.24 -5.97
C LEU A 260 6.27 3.23 -4.51
N ILE A 261 7.37 3.92 -4.22
CA ILE A 261 8.02 3.97 -2.90
C ILE A 261 8.06 5.42 -2.44
#